data_AF-A0A180FEH5-F1
#
_entry.id   AF-A0A180FEH5-F1
#
_cell.length_a   1.000
_cell.length_b   1.000
_cell.length_c   1.000
_cell.angle_alpha   90.00
_cell.angle_beta   90.00
_cell.angle_gamma   90.00
#
_symmetry.space_group_name_H-M   'P 1'
#
loop_
_entity.id
_entity.type
_entity.pdbx_description
1 polymer ?
#
loop_
_entity_poly.entity_id
_entity_poly.type
_entity_poly.pdbx_seq_one_letter_code
_entity_poly.pdbx_strand_id
1 'polypeptide(L)'
;METNQRLYGIWHNIKSRCMNRNFTRFHYYGARGITMCDEWKEDYKAFHAWAVENGYADNLTIDRIDTNGNYEPANCRWVTMKEQNRNTRKNRMIEYDGQTKCISEWAEIYGIEPHKLNKRFSRGWTFDRAVATK
;
A
#
# COMPACT_ATOMS: atom_id res chain seq x y z
N MET A 1 -24.77 12.86 -13.07
CA MET A 1 -23.34 13.13 -12.80
C MET A 1 -23.05 12.54 -11.44
N GLU A 2 -22.43 11.36 -11.38
CA GLU A 2 -22.11 10.73 -10.10
C GLU A 2 -21.10 11.62 -9.36
N THR A 3 -21.58 12.31 -8.35
CA THR A 3 -20.73 12.92 -7.33
C THR A 3 -20.04 11.78 -6.60
N ASN A 4 -18.82 11.49 -7.03
CA ASN A 4 -17.93 10.44 -6.56
C ASN A 4 -17.42 10.76 -5.14
N GLN A 5 -18.34 10.85 -4.17
CA GLN A 5 -18.14 11.31 -2.79
C GLN A 5 -17.01 10.53 -2.11
N ARG A 6 -16.85 9.25 -2.48
CA ARG A 6 -15.75 8.40 -2.04
C ARG A 6 -14.39 8.88 -2.55
N LEU A 7 -14.25 9.12 -3.85
CA LEU A 7 -12.99 9.57 -4.43
C LEU A 7 -12.60 10.97 -3.94
N TYR A 8 -13.57 11.87 -3.75
CA TYR A 8 -13.35 13.15 -3.07
C TYR A 8 -12.90 12.96 -1.62
N GLY A 9 -13.52 12.02 -0.90
CA GLY A 9 -13.09 11.65 0.45
C GLY A 9 -11.66 11.10 0.49
N ILE A 10 -11.22 10.34 -0.51
CA ILE A 10 -9.85 9.85 -0.63
C ILE A 10 -8.88 11.01 -0.83
N TRP A 11 -9.17 11.90 -1.79
CA TRP A 11 -8.39 13.11 -2.04
C TRP A 11 -8.23 13.98 -0.79
N HIS A 12 -9.34 14.25 -0.10
CA HIS A 12 -9.34 15.02 1.14
C HIS A 12 -8.53 14.35 2.26
N ASN A 13 -8.60 13.01 2.36
CA ASN A 13 -7.78 12.24 3.30
C ASN A 13 -6.28 12.30 2.98
N ILE A 14 -5.89 12.31 1.70
CA ILE A 14 -4.49 12.51 1.30
C ILE A 14 -4.01 13.88 1.76
N LYS A 15 -4.78 14.95 1.50
CA LYS A 15 -4.47 16.31 1.98
C LYS A 15 -4.33 16.36 3.50
N SER A 16 -5.22 15.70 4.23
CA SER A 16 -5.13 15.61 5.70
C SER A 16 -3.86 14.89 6.15
N ARG A 17 -3.48 13.77 5.52
CA ARG A 17 -2.23 13.05 5.84
C ARG A 17 -0.99 13.93 5.64
N CYS A 18 -0.93 14.65 4.53
CA CYS A 18 0.26 15.39 4.10
C CYS A 18 0.39 16.79 4.70
N MET A 19 -0.73 17.48 4.95
CA MET A 19 -0.72 18.94 5.20
C MET A 19 -1.37 19.33 6.53
N ASN A 20 -2.22 18.49 7.11
CA ASN A 20 -2.88 18.80 8.38
C ASN A 20 -2.03 18.35 9.57
N ARG A 21 -1.32 19.29 10.20
CA ARG A 21 -0.50 19.05 11.40
C ARG A 21 -1.28 18.50 12.60
N ASN A 22 -2.59 18.73 12.67
CA ASN A 22 -3.46 18.21 13.73
C ASN A 22 -3.97 16.79 13.43
N PHE A 23 -3.67 16.23 12.26
CA PHE A 23 -4.07 14.88 11.93
C PHE A 23 -3.27 13.87 12.77
N THR A 24 -3.95 12.94 13.44
CA THR A 24 -3.33 11.98 14.38
C THR A 24 -2.25 11.09 13.77
N ARG A 25 -2.23 10.96 12.43
CA ARG A 25 -1.21 10.19 11.69
C ARG A 25 -0.24 11.07 10.92
N PHE A 26 -0.25 12.39 11.11
CA PHE A 26 0.60 13.34 10.39
C PHE A 26 2.10 12.98 10.47
N HIS A 27 2.55 12.44 11.61
CA HIS A 27 3.93 11.99 11.82
C HIS A 27 4.38 10.87 10.87
N TYR A 28 3.45 10.07 10.35
CA TYR A 28 3.76 9.04 9.36
C TYR A 28 3.85 9.57 7.92
N TYR A 29 3.42 10.81 7.69
CA TYR A 29 3.29 11.43 6.36
C TYR A 29 3.93 12.81 6.33
N GLY A 30 3.17 13.89 6.55
CA GLY A 30 3.65 15.26 6.37
C GLY A 30 4.89 15.60 7.21
N ALA A 31 5.02 15.06 8.43
CA ALA A 31 6.23 15.29 9.24
C ALA A 31 7.50 14.64 8.64
N ARG A 32 7.35 13.67 7.73
CA ARG A 32 8.44 13.04 6.98
C ARG A 32 8.72 13.73 5.63
N GLY A 33 8.05 14.83 5.34
CA GLY A 33 8.16 15.54 4.06
C GLY A 33 7.32 14.94 2.92
N ILE A 34 6.46 13.94 3.21
CA ILE A 34 5.57 13.36 2.19
C ILE A 34 4.48 14.38 1.87
N THR A 35 4.40 14.77 0.60
CA THR A 35 3.39 15.68 0.07
C THR A 35 2.54 15.02 -1.02
N MET A 36 1.63 15.79 -1.58
CA MET A 36 0.91 15.51 -2.82
C MET A 36 1.39 16.51 -3.88
N CYS A 37 1.48 16.08 -5.15
CA CYS A 37 1.87 16.98 -6.24
C CYS A 37 0.92 18.18 -6.34
N ASP A 38 1.45 19.32 -6.80
CA ASP A 38 0.69 20.59 -6.80
C ASP A 38 -0.56 20.50 -7.67
N GLU A 39 -0.49 19.81 -8.80
CA GLU A 39 -1.63 19.59 -9.70
C GLU A 39 -2.84 18.98 -8.96
N TRP A 40 -2.62 17.88 -8.23
CA TRP A 40 -3.69 17.25 -7.45
C TRP A 40 -4.06 18.08 -6.22
N LYS A 41 -3.13 18.82 -5.63
CA LYS A 41 -3.36 19.63 -4.43
C LYS A 41 -4.31 20.78 -4.70
N GLU A 42 -4.13 21.45 -5.82
CA GLU A 42 -4.89 22.63 -6.20
C GLU A 42 -6.16 22.26 -6.97
N ASP A 43 -6.18 21.13 -7.70
CA ASP A 43 -7.35 20.71 -8.48
C ASP A 43 -7.78 19.26 -8.21
N TYR A 44 -8.97 19.11 -7.62
CA TYR A 44 -9.59 17.80 -7.45
C TYR A 44 -9.94 17.13 -8.80
N LYS A 45 -10.26 17.90 -9.85
CA LYS A 45 -10.60 17.32 -11.16
C LYS A 45 -9.40 16.63 -11.78
N ALA A 46 -8.19 17.18 -11.63
CA ALA A 46 -6.96 16.53 -12.06
C ALA A 46 -6.74 15.18 -11.36
N PHE A 47 -6.89 15.14 -10.02
CA PHE A 47 -6.84 13.88 -9.28
C PHE A 47 -7.92 12.89 -9.72
N HIS A 48 -9.15 13.36 -9.93
CA HIS A 48 -10.27 12.53 -10.38
C HIS A 48 -10.01 11.95 -11.77
N ALA A 49 -9.54 12.76 -12.72
CA ALA A 49 -9.22 12.33 -14.07
C ALA A 49 -8.16 11.22 -14.06
N TRP A 50 -7.05 11.46 -13.36
CA TRP A 50 -6.00 10.46 -13.17
C TRP A 50 -6.56 9.18 -12.54
N ALA A 51 -7.38 9.31 -11.50
CA ALA A 51 -7.93 8.15 -10.79
C ALA A 51 -8.76 7.25 -11.71
N VAL A 52 -9.68 7.84 -12.49
CA VAL A 52 -10.53 7.10 -13.43
C VAL A 52 -9.69 6.46 -14.55
N GLU A 53 -8.76 7.22 -15.12
CA GLU A 53 -7.87 6.73 -16.18
C GLU A 53 -6.97 5.57 -15.71
N ASN A 54 -6.59 5.56 -14.43
CA ASN A 54 -5.69 4.57 -13.84
C ASN A 54 -6.44 3.43 -13.12
N GLY A 55 -7.72 3.21 -13.45
CA GLY A 55 -8.46 2.02 -13.03
C GLY A 55 -9.05 2.09 -11.63
N TYR A 56 -9.40 3.28 -11.14
CA TYR A 56 -10.16 3.43 -9.90
C TYR A 56 -11.43 2.57 -9.92
N ALA A 57 -11.67 1.89 -8.80
CA ALA A 57 -12.94 1.24 -8.50
C ALA A 57 -13.24 1.38 -6.99
N ASP A 58 -14.51 1.30 -6.61
CA ASP A 58 -14.96 1.54 -5.23
C ASP A 58 -14.46 0.51 -4.20
N ASN A 59 -13.97 -0.63 -4.67
CA ASN A 59 -13.32 -1.65 -3.84
C ASN A 59 -11.80 -1.49 -3.72
N LEU A 60 -11.21 -0.49 -4.40
CA LEU A 60 -9.76 -0.24 -4.41
C LEU A 60 -9.38 0.91 -3.50
N THR A 61 -8.15 0.88 -3.00
CA THR A 61 -7.55 1.91 -2.16
C THR A 61 -6.34 2.51 -2.86
N ILE A 62 -6.04 3.77 -2.55
CA ILE A 62 -4.82 4.41 -3.05
C ILE A 62 -3.62 3.95 -2.23
N ASP A 63 -2.60 3.46 -2.95
CA ASP A 63 -1.32 3.04 -2.40
C ASP A 63 -0.18 3.84 -3.05
N ARG A 64 0.96 3.93 -2.35
CA ARG A 64 2.19 4.52 -2.88
C ARG A 64 3.20 3.41 -3.16
N ILE A 65 3.71 3.34 -4.38
CA ILE A 65 4.67 2.33 -4.85
C ILE A 65 5.94 2.42 -4.00
N ASP A 66 6.55 3.60 -3.94
CA ASP A 66 7.52 3.95 -2.91
C ASP A 66 6.81 4.60 -1.72
N THR A 67 6.88 3.92 -0.57
CA THR A 67 6.32 4.38 0.70
C THR A 67 6.97 5.68 1.23
N ASN A 68 8.17 6.01 0.76
CA ASN A 68 8.85 7.27 1.08
C ASN A 68 8.54 8.39 0.08
N GLY A 69 8.09 8.06 -1.14
CA GLY A 69 7.73 9.04 -2.18
C GLY A 69 6.39 9.76 -1.96
N ASN A 70 6.09 10.73 -2.81
CA ASN A 70 4.89 11.58 -2.71
C ASN A 70 3.62 10.90 -3.23
N TYR A 71 2.47 11.55 -3.02
CA TYR A 71 1.25 11.22 -3.77
C TYR A 71 1.29 11.96 -5.11
N GLU A 72 1.58 11.22 -6.18
CA GLU A 72 1.72 11.74 -7.54
C GLU A 72 1.49 10.61 -8.57
N PRO A 73 1.19 10.92 -9.84
CA PRO A 73 0.83 9.92 -10.85
C PRO A 73 1.82 8.76 -10.95
N ALA A 74 3.12 9.05 -10.90
CA ALA A 74 4.18 8.06 -11.06
C ALA A 74 4.38 7.16 -9.82
N ASN A 75 3.93 7.59 -8.64
CA ASN A 75 4.14 6.88 -7.39
C ASN A 75 2.84 6.31 -6.80
N CYS A 76 1.68 6.62 -7.37
CA CYS A 76 0.39 6.14 -6.88
C CYS A 76 -0.18 5.02 -7.75
N ARG A 77 -0.92 4.12 -7.11
CA ARG A 77 -1.68 3.05 -7.78
C ARG A 77 -2.94 2.71 -6.99
N TRP A 78 -3.92 2.14 -7.68
CA TRP A 78 -5.10 1.55 -7.07
C TRP A 78 -4.86 0.07 -6.80
N VAL A 79 -5.06 -0.34 -5.55
CA VAL A 79 -4.84 -1.73 -5.12
C VAL A 79 -6.01 -2.19 -4.25
N THR A 80 -6.21 -3.50 -4.12
CA THR A 80 -7.16 -4.01 -3.15
C THR A 80 -6.63 -3.82 -1.73
N MET A 81 -7.53 -3.88 -0.74
CA MET A 81 -7.11 -3.89 0.67
C MET A 81 -6.16 -5.07 0.99
N LYS A 82 -6.30 -6.20 0.29
CA LYS A 82 -5.42 -7.37 0.42
C LYS A 82 -3.99 -7.01 0.01
N GLU A 83 -3.80 -6.40 -1.16
CA GLU A 83 -2.49 -5.92 -1.61
C GLU A 83 -1.95 -4.79 -0.72
N GLN A 84 -2.77 -3.81 -0.34
CA GLN A 84 -2.31 -2.73 0.54
C GLN A 84 -1.78 -3.29 1.87
N ASN A 85 -2.46 -4.28 2.45
CA ASN A 85 -2.01 -4.95 3.66
C ASN A 85 -0.69 -5.71 3.46
N ARG A 86 -0.42 -6.22 2.25
CA ARG A 86 0.87 -6.85 1.90
C ARG A 86 2.01 -5.86 1.80
N ASN A 87 1.74 -4.63 1.38
CA ASN A 87 2.74 -3.57 1.21
C ASN A 87 3.11 -2.85 2.52
N THR A 88 2.47 -3.17 3.64
CA THR A 88 2.78 -2.50 4.91
C THR A 88 4.14 -2.91 5.44
N ARG A 89 4.86 -1.95 6.04
CA ARG A 89 6.15 -2.17 6.72
C ARG A 89 6.09 -3.14 7.91
N LYS A 90 4.89 -3.51 8.35
CA LYS A 90 4.71 -4.46 9.46
C LYS A 90 4.96 -5.90 9.01
N ASN A 91 4.92 -6.17 7.71
CA ASN A 91 5.13 -7.50 7.19
C ASN A 91 6.60 -7.88 7.20
N ARG A 92 6.87 -9.14 7.52
CA ARG A 92 8.16 -9.76 7.29
C ARG A 92 8.28 -10.08 5.80
N MET A 93 9.17 -9.36 5.12
CA MET A 93 9.53 -9.61 3.72
C MET A 93 10.63 -10.66 3.65
N ILE A 94 10.47 -11.62 2.75
CA ILE A 94 11.43 -12.70 2.53
C ILE A 94 11.78 -12.71 1.04
N GLU A 95 13.08 -12.60 0.76
CA GLU A 95 13.65 -12.79 -0.57
C GLU A 95 13.91 -14.28 -0.81
N TYR A 96 13.44 -14.77 -1.95
CA TYR A 96 13.69 -16.12 -2.43
C TYR A 96 13.53 -16.17 -3.94
N ASP A 97 14.49 -16.79 -4.62
CA ASP A 97 14.50 -16.95 -6.09
C ASP A 97 14.30 -15.62 -6.85
N GLY A 98 15.05 -14.59 -6.47
CA GLY A 98 15.00 -13.25 -7.08
C GLY A 98 13.72 -12.46 -6.81
N GLN A 99 12.83 -12.95 -5.95
CA GLN A 99 11.58 -12.28 -5.61
C GLN A 99 11.49 -12.00 -4.11
N THR A 100 11.02 -10.81 -3.76
CA THR A 100 10.77 -10.40 -2.38
C THR A 100 9.27 -10.29 -2.13
N LYS A 101 8.74 -11.14 -1.24
CA LYS A 101 7.31 -11.18 -0.90
C LYS A 101 7.10 -11.28 0.61
N CYS A 102 5.92 -10.89 1.07
CA CYS A 102 5.58 -11.05 2.49
C CYS A 102 5.27 -12.53 2.82
N ILE A 103 5.37 -12.90 4.10
CA ILE A 103 5.02 -14.25 4.57
C ILE A 103 3.65 -14.72 4.07
N SER A 104 2.64 -13.85 4.12
CA SER A 104 1.28 -14.23 3.71
C SER A 104 1.15 -14.52 2.22
N GLU A 105 1.98 -13.90 1.38
CA GLU A 105 2.00 -14.17 -0.05
C GLU A 105 2.75 -15.46 -0.36
N TRP A 106 3.90 -15.69 0.28
CA TRP A 106 4.59 -16.99 0.17
C TRP A 106 3.74 -18.15 0.69
N ALA A 107 3.05 -17.94 1.81
CA ALA A 107 2.12 -18.90 2.38
C ALA A 107 1.00 -19.29 1.41
N GLU A 108 0.43 -18.32 0.69
CA GLU A 108 -0.58 -18.58 -0.35
C GLU A 108 0.02 -19.38 -1.53
N ILE A 109 1.20 -18.97 -2.03
CA ILE A 109 1.87 -19.62 -3.17
C ILE A 109 2.17 -21.10 -2.89
N TYR A 110 2.63 -21.42 -1.69
CA TYR A 110 3.03 -22.78 -1.31
C TYR A 110 1.92 -23.57 -0.58
N GLY A 111 0.74 -22.98 -0.38
CA GLY A 111 -0.39 -23.64 0.28
C GLY A 111 -0.16 -23.95 1.76
N ILE A 112 0.51 -23.06 2.49
CA ILE A 112 0.85 -23.21 3.91
C ILE A 112 0.11 -22.14 4.72
N GLU A 113 -0.33 -22.45 5.93
CA GLU A 113 -0.87 -21.42 6.82
C GLU A 113 0.20 -20.35 7.16
N PRO A 114 -0.08 -19.04 6.98
CA PRO A 114 0.90 -17.98 7.22
C PRO A 114 1.53 -18.02 8.62
N HIS A 115 0.76 -18.41 9.65
CA HIS A 115 1.27 -18.56 11.01
C HIS A 115 2.34 -19.66 11.12
N LYS A 116 2.12 -20.81 10.47
CA LYS A 116 3.09 -21.93 10.44
C LYS A 116 4.37 -21.49 9.74
N LEU A 117 4.24 -20.84 8.58
CA LEU A 117 5.38 -20.37 7.81
C LEU A 117 6.19 -19.31 8.59
N ASN A 118 5.53 -18.33 9.21
CA ASN A 118 6.20 -17.34 10.04
C ASN A 118 6.98 -17.99 11.20
N LYS A 119 6.37 -18.96 11.89
CA LYS A 119 7.01 -19.68 13.00
C LYS A 119 8.25 -20.45 12.56
N ARG A 120 8.24 -21.05 11.36
CA ARG A 120 9.41 -21.74 10.78
C ARG A 120 10.56 -20.76 10.54
N PHE A 121 10.31 -19.61 9.95
CA PHE A 121 11.33 -18.59 9.76
C PHE A 121 11.82 -17.96 11.08
N SER A 122 10.96 -17.83 12.10
CA SER A 122 11.38 -17.37 13.43
C SER A 122 12.27 -18.40 14.15
N ARG A 123 12.23 -19.67 13.74
CA ARG A 123 13.12 -20.74 14.20
C ARG A 123 14.39 -20.88 13.33
N GLY A 124 14.62 -19.94 12.41
CA GLY A 124 15.81 -19.94 11.54
C GLY A 124 15.78 -21.00 10.44
N TRP A 125 14.61 -21.49 10.03
CA TRP A 125 14.52 -22.42 8.91
C TRP A 125 14.86 -21.72 7.59
N THR A 126 15.57 -22.42 6.71
CA THR A 126 15.76 -22.00 5.31
C THR A 126 14.43 -21.98 4.58
N PHE A 127 14.35 -21.22 3.49
CA PHE A 127 13.12 -21.11 2.70
C PHE A 127 12.63 -22.47 2.22
N ASP A 128 13.50 -23.27 1.57
CA ASP A 128 13.18 -24.60 1.04
C ASP A 128 12.59 -25.51 2.11
N ARG A 129 13.25 -25.56 3.28
CA ARG A 129 12.78 -26.35 4.42
C ARG A 129 11.44 -25.84 4.94
N ALA A 130 11.28 -24.52 5.01
CA ALA A 130 10.08 -23.87 5.52
C ALA A 130 8.85 -24.15 4.66
N VAL A 131 9.02 -24.30 3.34
CA VAL A 131 7.91 -24.57 2.41
C VAL A 131 7.68 -26.05 2.12
N ALA A 132 8.71 -26.90 2.19
CA ALA A 132 8.56 -28.34 1.90
C ALA A 132 7.81 -29.11 3.00
N THR A 133 7.77 -28.58 4.23
CA THR A 133 7.11 -29.26 5.36
C THR A 133 5.62 -28.93 5.35
N LYS A 134 4.73 -29.93 5.27
CA LYS A 134 3.29 -29.72 5.39
C LYS A 134 2.87 -29.70 6.85
#